data_AF-A0A7X5TDL2-F1
#
_entry.id   AF-A0A7X5TDL2-F1
#
_cell.length_a   1.000
_cell.length_b   1.000
_cell.length_c   1.000
_cell.angle_alpha   90.00
_cell.angle_beta   90.00
_cell.angle_gamma   90.00
#
_symmetry.space_group_name_H-M   'P 1'
#
loop_
_entity.id
_entity.type
_entity.pdbx_description
1 polymer ?
#
loop_
_entity_poly.entity_id
_entity_poly.type
_entity_poly.pdbx_seq_one_letter_code
_entity_poly.pdbx_strand_id
1 'polypeptide(L)'
;MLTNEDKKQILVSFLETVEGLSNKEYQKRVWIRGEGPECDDFTETTCHFFEEGDGILEEYKDFGINKKQHNSLVKLRGQFDKFVKGPRPGYLPQEFIDTQEWKKIMALAKDVLKAFNYKKPVK
;
A
#
# COMPACT_ATOMS: atom_id res chain seq x y z
N MET A 1 -19.96 5.90 -14.73
CA MET A 1 -18.84 5.10 -15.29
C MET A 1 -17.60 5.96 -15.16
N LEU A 2 -16.53 5.45 -14.53
CA LEU A 2 -15.29 6.22 -14.33
C LEU A 2 -14.62 6.51 -15.68
N THR A 3 -14.08 7.71 -15.86
CA THR A 3 -13.28 8.05 -17.04
C THR A 3 -11.90 7.39 -16.96
N ASN A 4 -11.18 7.33 -18.08
CA ASN A 4 -9.80 6.83 -18.08
C ASN A 4 -8.87 7.67 -17.19
N GLU A 5 -9.12 8.98 -17.07
CA GLU A 5 -8.33 9.85 -16.20
C GLU A 5 -8.64 9.57 -14.72
N ASP A 6 -9.91 9.36 -14.37
CA ASP A 6 -10.30 8.98 -13.01
C ASP A 6 -9.63 7.67 -12.60
N LYS A 7 -9.69 6.64 -13.47
CA LYS A 7 -9.07 5.34 -13.22
C LYS A 7 -7.56 5.45 -13.03
N LYS A 8 -6.90 6.28 -13.85
CA LYS A 8 -5.47 6.54 -13.75
C LYS A 8 -5.12 7.25 -12.44
N GLN A 9 -5.88 8.26 -12.05
CA GLN A 9 -5.68 8.98 -10.79
C GLN A 9 -5.87 8.05 -9.59
N ILE A 10 -6.93 7.23 -9.59
CA ILE A 10 -7.17 6.22 -8.54
C ILE A 10 -5.98 5.26 -8.43
N LEU A 11 -5.48 4.75 -9.56
CA LEU A 11 -4.31 3.86 -9.55
C LEU A 11 -3.05 4.57 -9.02
N VAL A 12 -2.83 5.84 -9.37
CA VAL A 12 -1.69 6.61 -8.86
C VAL A 12 -1.80 6.81 -7.35
N SER A 13 -2.96 7.24 -6.84
CA SER A 13 -3.19 7.41 -5.40
C SER A 13 -2.97 6.10 -4.64
N PHE A 14 -3.48 4.99 -5.16
CA PHE A 14 -3.26 3.68 -4.56
C PHE A 14 -1.77 3.30 -4.53
N LEU A 15 -1.00 3.60 -5.59
CA LEU A 15 0.45 3.35 -5.61
C LEU A 15 1.22 4.28 -4.66
N GLU A 16 0.73 5.49 -4.36
CA GLU A 16 1.26 6.34 -3.28
C GLU A 16 1.10 5.66 -1.91
N THR A 17 -0.06 5.03 -1.64
CA THR A 17 -0.27 4.23 -0.43
C THR A 17 0.70 3.04 -0.36
N VAL A 18 0.92 2.35 -1.48
CA VAL A 18 1.92 1.26 -1.57
C VAL A 18 3.35 1.78 -1.35
N GLU A 19 3.66 3.01 -1.79
CA GLU A 19 4.94 3.67 -1.50
C GLU A 19 5.14 3.86 0.00
N GLY A 20 4.14 4.40 0.71
CA GLY A 20 4.14 4.55 2.16
C GLY A 20 4.37 3.22 2.88
N LEU A 21 3.67 2.16 2.45
CA LEU A 21 3.87 0.80 2.95
C LEU A 21 5.29 0.25 2.71
N SER A 22 5.99 0.71 1.68
CA SER A 22 7.33 0.23 1.33
C SER A 22 8.46 0.95 2.09
N ASN A 23 8.15 2.08 2.74
CA ASN A 23 9.13 3.03 3.26
C ASN A 23 9.11 3.10 4.78
N LYS A 24 10.06 2.42 5.42
CA LYS A 24 10.20 2.38 6.87
C LYS A 24 10.47 3.76 7.50
N GLU A 25 11.26 4.60 6.83
CA GLU A 25 11.59 5.93 7.37
C GLU A 25 10.37 6.85 7.32
N TYR A 26 9.55 6.74 6.28
CA TYR A 26 8.23 7.36 6.21
C TYR A 26 7.35 6.90 7.38
N GLN A 27 7.21 5.58 7.57
CA GLN A 27 6.38 5.02 8.64
C GLN A 27 6.84 5.46 10.04
N LYS A 28 8.16 5.54 10.27
CA LYS A 28 8.71 6.05 11.54
C LYS A 28 8.45 7.55 11.73
N ARG A 29 8.61 8.34 10.67
CA ARG A 29 8.42 9.79 10.72
C ARG A 29 6.95 10.15 10.89
N VAL A 30 6.10 9.59 10.03
CA VAL A 30 4.70 9.97 9.91
C VAL A 30 3.87 9.17 10.92
N TRP A 31 3.81 7.84 10.83
CA TRP A 31 2.92 7.05 11.68
C TRP A 31 3.31 6.99 13.16
N ILE A 32 4.61 7.07 13.49
CA ILE A 32 5.09 6.97 14.88
C ILE A 32 5.29 8.34 15.52
N ARG A 33 5.90 9.29 14.81
CA ARG A 33 6.24 10.61 15.37
C ARG A 33 5.23 11.72 15.01
N GLY A 34 4.32 11.48 14.06
CA GLY A 34 3.36 12.49 13.60
C GLY A 34 4.05 13.66 12.90
N GLU A 35 5.20 13.44 12.27
CA GLU A 35 6.00 14.51 11.66
C GLU A 35 5.74 14.62 10.15
N GLY A 36 5.37 15.81 9.70
CA GLY A 36 5.27 16.15 8.28
C GLY A 36 3.90 16.69 7.89
N PRO A 37 3.75 17.17 6.65
CA PRO A 37 2.44 17.56 6.12
C PRO A 37 1.53 16.35 5.84
N GLU A 38 2.10 15.14 5.75
CA GLU A 38 1.34 13.91 5.55
C GLU A 38 0.57 13.59 6.85
N CYS A 39 -0.70 13.97 6.89
CA CYS A 39 -1.64 13.52 7.91
C CYS A 39 -2.03 12.09 7.54
N ASP A 40 -1.20 11.11 7.91
CA ASP A 40 -1.39 9.68 7.63
C ASP A 40 -0.93 8.86 8.84
N ASP A 41 -1.55 7.72 9.06
CA ASP A 41 -1.15 6.75 10.07
C ASP A 41 -1.37 5.32 9.56
N PHE A 42 -1.08 4.33 10.41
CA PHE A 42 -1.28 2.94 10.02
C PHE A 42 -2.76 2.62 9.75
N THR A 43 -3.69 3.21 10.50
CA THR A 43 -5.12 3.00 10.32
C THR A 43 -5.58 3.57 8.98
N GLU A 44 -5.24 4.82 8.67
CA GLU A 44 -5.56 5.46 7.39
C GLU A 44 -4.94 4.69 6.22
N THR A 45 -3.67 4.30 6.32
CA THR A 45 -3.02 3.45 5.32
C THR A 45 -3.77 2.13 5.12
N THR A 46 -4.24 1.47 6.19
CA THR A 46 -5.02 0.22 6.05
C THR A 46 -6.36 0.46 5.35
N CYS A 47 -7.07 1.54 5.69
CA CYS A 47 -8.32 1.91 5.04
C CYS A 47 -8.11 2.14 3.54
N HIS A 48 -7.18 3.02 3.17
CA HIS A 48 -6.88 3.29 1.76
C HIS A 48 -6.42 2.05 1.00
N PHE A 49 -5.56 1.23 1.61
CA PHE A 49 -5.04 0.04 0.93
C PHE A 49 -6.14 -1.01 0.67
N PHE A 50 -7.05 -1.25 1.61
CA PHE A 50 -8.08 -2.28 1.44
C PHE A 50 -9.29 -1.76 0.67
N GLU A 51 -9.81 -0.58 1.00
CA GLU A 51 -11.02 -0.05 0.35
C GLU A 51 -10.78 0.28 -1.12
N GLU A 52 -9.74 1.05 -1.42
CA GLU A 52 -9.41 1.41 -2.82
C GLU A 52 -8.76 0.23 -3.56
N GLY A 53 -7.93 -0.54 -2.84
CA GLY A 53 -7.18 -1.66 -3.43
C GLY A 53 -8.05 -2.85 -3.82
N ASP A 54 -9.15 -3.14 -3.10
CA ASP A 54 -10.02 -4.27 -3.43
C ASP A 54 -10.73 -4.04 -4.77
N GLY A 55 -11.21 -2.83 -5.04
CA GLY A 55 -11.79 -2.47 -6.34
C GLY A 55 -10.77 -2.55 -7.49
N ILE A 56 -9.53 -2.13 -7.25
CA ILE A 56 -8.44 -2.25 -8.24
C ILE A 56 -8.08 -3.71 -8.51
N LEU A 57 -8.12 -4.57 -7.49
CA LEU A 57 -7.82 -6.00 -7.63
C LEU A 57 -8.91 -6.73 -8.40
N GLU A 58 -10.17 -6.51 -8.04
CA GLU A 58 -11.33 -7.14 -8.69
C GLU A 58 -11.40 -6.76 -10.18
N GLU A 59 -11.23 -5.47 -10.48
CA GLU A 59 -11.38 -4.93 -11.83
C GLU A 59 -10.02 -4.55 -12.47
N TYR A 60 -8.94 -5.28 -12.17
CA TYR A 60 -7.57 -4.86 -12.53
C TYR A 60 -7.36 -4.55 -14.03
N LYS A 61 -8.08 -5.24 -14.92
CA LYS A 61 -8.00 -5.00 -16.37
C LYS A 61 -8.52 -3.61 -16.76
N ASP A 62 -9.54 -3.12 -16.05
CA ASP A 62 -10.11 -1.80 -16.27
C ASP A 62 -9.14 -0.68 -15.92
N PHE A 63 -8.18 -0.95 -15.03
CA PHE A 63 -7.09 -0.05 -14.67
C PHE A 63 -5.83 -0.23 -15.55
N GLY A 64 -5.91 -1.04 -16.62
CA GLY A 64 -4.77 -1.31 -17.50
C GLY A 64 -3.67 -2.15 -16.84
N ILE A 65 -3.98 -2.85 -15.76
CA ILE A 65 -3.03 -3.66 -15.00
C ILE A 65 -2.82 -5.00 -15.74
N ASN A 66 -1.57 -5.38 -15.94
CA ASN A 66 -1.26 -6.68 -16.54
C ASN A 66 -1.22 -7.80 -15.48
N LYS A 67 -1.25 -9.05 -15.94
CA LYS A 67 -1.27 -10.23 -15.06
C LYS A 67 -0.11 -10.27 -14.06
N LYS A 68 1.09 -9.81 -14.43
CA LYS A 68 2.27 -9.78 -13.55
C LYS A 68 2.08 -8.78 -12.41
N GLN A 69 1.63 -7.58 -12.72
CA GLN A 69 1.32 -6.52 -11.75
C GLN A 69 0.18 -6.94 -10.81
N HIS A 70 -0.88 -7.51 -11.36
CA HIS A 70 -1.99 -8.06 -10.57
C HIS A 70 -1.50 -9.15 -9.61
N ASN A 71 -0.68 -10.10 -10.09
CA ASN A 71 -0.13 -11.15 -9.23
C ASN A 71 0.74 -10.61 -8.08
N SER A 72 1.50 -9.52 -8.29
CA SER A 72 2.24 -8.87 -7.20
C SER A 72 1.30 -8.23 -6.18
N LEU A 73 0.21 -7.58 -6.64
CA LEU A 73 -0.79 -6.99 -5.74
C LEU A 73 -1.50 -8.05 -4.90
N VAL A 74 -1.94 -9.15 -5.52
CA VAL A 74 -2.59 -10.27 -4.80
C VAL A 74 -1.69 -10.83 -3.70
N LYS A 75 -0.38 -10.95 -3.96
CA LYS A 75 0.60 -11.42 -2.96
C LYS A 75 0.73 -10.43 -1.79
N LEU A 76 0.88 -9.14 -2.09
CA LEU A 76 0.95 -8.10 -1.06
C LEU A 76 -0.34 -8.07 -0.23
N ARG A 77 -1.49 -8.01 -0.91
CA ARG A 77 -2.83 -7.99 -0.30
C ARG A 77 -3.03 -9.17 0.65
N GLY A 78 -2.72 -10.39 0.20
CA GLY A 78 -2.88 -11.59 1.01
C GLY A 78 -1.97 -11.61 2.24
N GLN A 79 -0.74 -11.11 2.12
CA GLN A 79 0.17 -11.05 3.27
C GLN A 79 -0.24 -9.93 4.26
N PHE A 80 -0.69 -8.80 3.75
CA PHE A 80 -1.12 -7.67 4.57
C PHE A 80 -2.44 -7.99 5.29
N ASP A 81 -3.38 -8.65 4.62
CA ASP A 81 -4.63 -9.15 5.23
C ASP A 81 -4.37 -10.05 6.45
N LYS A 82 -3.42 -11.00 6.29
CA LYS A 82 -3.04 -11.93 7.36
C LYS A 82 -2.45 -11.21 8.57
N PHE A 83 -1.66 -10.17 8.32
CA PHE A 83 -1.08 -9.35 9.38
C PHE A 83 -2.17 -8.58 10.14
N VAL A 84 -3.07 -7.91 9.42
CA VAL A 84 -4.12 -7.08 10.02
C VAL A 84 -5.19 -7.91 10.75
N LYS A 85 -5.55 -9.09 10.22
CA LYS A 85 -6.49 -10.02 10.86
C LYS A 85 -5.83 -10.96 11.87
N GLY A 86 -4.52 -10.81 12.10
CA GLY A 86 -3.75 -11.68 12.99
C GLY A 86 -4.14 -11.53 14.46
N PRO A 87 -3.64 -12.43 15.34
CA PRO A 87 -3.95 -12.43 16.77
C PRO A 87 -3.39 -11.21 17.54
N ARG A 88 -2.49 -10.45 16.90
CA ARG A 88 -2.05 -9.13 17.34
C ARG A 88 -2.26 -8.19 16.16
N PRO A 89 -3.46 -7.62 15.97
CA PRO A 89 -3.59 -6.48 15.08
C PRO A 89 -2.75 -5.38 15.74
N GLY A 90 -1.50 -5.24 15.29
CA GLY A 90 -0.60 -4.21 15.79
C GLY A 90 -1.22 -2.89 15.40
N TYR A 91 -2.01 -2.29 16.28
CA TYR A 91 -2.57 -0.96 16.04
C TYR A 91 -1.51 0.12 16.31
N LEU A 92 -0.41 -0.25 16.98
CA LEU A 92 0.71 0.62 17.30
C LEU A 92 1.91 0.27 16.42
N PRO A 93 2.25 1.10 15.42
CA PRO A 93 3.41 0.91 14.54
C PRO A 93 4.72 0.62 15.28
N GLN A 94 4.89 1.18 16.47
CA GLN A 94 6.07 0.98 17.33
C GLN A 94 6.31 -0.49 17.68
N GLU A 95 5.26 -1.31 17.75
CA GLU A 95 5.36 -2.72 18.16
C GLU A 95 5.78 -3.65 17.02
N PHE A 96 5.49 -3.27 15.77
CA PHE A 96 5.65 -4.18 14.64
C PHE A 96 6.62 -3.72 13.55
N ILE A 97 6.95 -2.42 13.47
CA ILE A 97 7.72 -1.84 12.35
C ILE A 97 9.11 -2.47 12.15
N ASP A 98 9.68 -3.03 13.22
CA ASP A 98 10.99 -3.68 13.21
C ASP A 98 10.92 -5.22 13.10
N THR A 99 9.71 -5.79 13.11
CA THR A 99 9.50 -7.24 13.05
C THR A 99 9.83 -7.84 11.69
N GLN A 100 10.15 -9.14 11.68
CA GLN A 100 10.39 -9.87 10.43
C GLN A 100 9.13 -9.99 9.57
N GLU A 101 7.96 -10.01 10.19
CA GLU A 101 6.68 -10.05 9.48
C GLU A 101 6.43 -8.75 8.70
N TRP A 102 6.61 -7.60 9.35
CA TRP A 102 6.46 -6.31 8.68
C TRP A 102 7.49 -6.09 7.57
N LYS A 103 8.74 -6.53 7.77
CA LYS A 103 9.78 -6.51 6.72
C LYS A 103 9.36 -7.26 5.45
N LYS A 104 8.60 -8.36 5.58
CA LYS A 104 8.07 -9.10 4.42
C LYS A 104 7.02 -8.29 3.66
N ILE A 105 6.12 -7.61 4.36
CA ILE A 105 5.10 -6.74 3.75
C ILE A 105 5.79 -5.59 3.01
N MET A 106 6.75 -4.90 3.65
CA MET A 106 7.50 -3.82 3.00
C MET A 106 8.24 -4.31 1.74
N ALA A 107 8.82 -5.52 1.76
CA ALA A 107 9.48 -6.10 0.59
C ALA A 107 8.49 -6.37 -0.56
N LEU A 108 7.31 -6.94 -0.26
CA LEU A 108 6.25 -7.15 -1.24
C LEU A 108 5.73 -5.83 -1.82
N ALA A 109 5.61 -4.79 -1.00
CA ALA A 109 5.25 -3.45 -1.46
C ALA A 109 6.28 -2.91 -2.47
N LYS A 110 7.58 -3.07 -2.19
CA LYS A 110 8.65 -2.70 -3.15
C LYS A 110 8.55 -3.49 -4.46
N ASP A 111 8.23 -4.78 -4.38
CA ASP A 111 8.06 -5.62 -5.58
C ASP A 111 6.87 -5.17 -6.43
N VAL A 112 5.77 -4.73 -5.80
CA VAL A 112 4.63 -4.09 -6.49
C VAL A 112 5.10 -2.84 -7.21
N LEU A 113 5.71 -1.88 -6.50
CA LEU A 113 6.16 -0.62 -7.11
C LEU A 113 7.10 -0.86 -8.30
N LYS A 114 8.00 -1.85 -8.18
CA LYS A 114 8.88 -2.30 -9.27
C LYS A 114 8.10 -2.89 -10.44
N ALA A 115 7.08 -3.72 -10.21
CA ALA A 115 6.24 -4.28 -11.27
C ALA A 115 5.45 -3.21 -12.03
N PHE A 116 5.10 -2.12 -11.35
CA PHE A 116 4.42 -0.96 -11.94
C PHE A 116 5.38 0.05 -12.58
N ASN A 117 6.70 -0.14 -12.46
CA ASN A 117 7.70 0.89 -12.80
C ASN A 117 7.36 2.26 -12.17
N TYR A 118 6.80 2.22 -10.96
CA TYR A 118 6.30 3.41 -10.29
C TYR A 118 7.46 4.36 -9.99
N LYS A 119 7.26 5.63 -10.34
CA LYS A 119 8.13 6.75 -9.96
C LYS A 119 7.25 7.72 -9.22
N LYS A 120 7.68 8.10 -8.01
CA LYS A 120 6.96 9.08 -7.20
C LYS A 120 6.72 10.34 -8.04
N PRO A 121 5.47 10.77 -8.22
CA PRO A 121 5.18 12.05 -8.86
C PRO A 121 5.86 13.18 -8.10
N VAL A 122 6.48 14.11 -8.81
CA VAL A 122 6.89 15.38 -8.21
C VAL A 122 5.62 16.18 -8.03
N LYS A 123 5.18 16.35 -6.78
CA LYS A 123 4.06 17.23 -6.41
C LYS A 123 4.51 18.67 -6.37
#